data_AF-A0A1M5HEX5-F1
#
_entry.id   AF-A0A1M5HEX5-F1
#
_cell.length_a   1.000
_cell.length_b   1.000
_cell.length_c   1.000
_cell.angle_alpha   90.00
_cell.angle_beta   90.00
_cell.angle_gamma   90.00
#
_symmetry.space_group_name_H-M   'P 1'
#
loop_
_entity.id
_entity.type
_entity.pdbx_description
1 polymer ?
#
loop_
_entity_poly.entity_id
_entity_poly.type
_entity_poly.pdbx_seq_one_letter_code
_entity_poly.pdbx_strand_id
1 'polypeptide(L)'
;MQHYIHEMGAFFVSRAKTTMDYTVIEHNYNIDLRFGLKSDKTIFLAGYKSSKLYPDPLRLVEYYDDQNDILLTFVSNYHEVSALEIAKLYRNRWQIETLFKWIKQNLTIKKLLGQSENAVNIHIWVAICTYLIVAHVKMK
;
A
#
# COMPACT_ATOMS: atom_id res chain seq x y z
N MET A 1 -0.98 -15.17 -4.33
CA MET A 1 -0.86 -13.82 -4.93
C MET A 1 0.41 -13.13 -4.46
N GLN A 2 0.63 -12.88 -3.16
CA GLN A 2 1.86 -12.24 -2.68
C GLN A 2 3.14 -13.04 -2.98
N HIS A 3 3.10 -14.37 -2.84
CA HIS A 3 4.23 -15.24 -3.21
C HIS A 3 4.55 -15.17 -4.70
N TYR A 4 3.53 -15.24 -5.55
CA TYR A 4 3.70 -15.08 -6.99
C TYR A 4 4.34 -13.72 -7.38
N ILE A 5 3.94 -12.62 -6.72
CA ILE A 5 4.58 -11.30 -6.92
C ILE A 5 6.07 -11.37 -6.55
N HIS A 6 6.39 -12.02 -5.44
CA HIS A 6 7.77 -12.23 -4.99
C HIS A 6 8.58 -13.06 -6.00
N GLU A 7 8.03 -14.19 -6.47
CA GLU A 7 8.66 -15.07 -7.47
C GLU A 7 8.92 -14.34 -8.81
N MET A 8 8.11 -13.33 -9.14
CA MET A 8 8.29 -12.48 -10.32
C MET A 8 9.31 -11.34 -10.10
N GLY A 9 10.02 -11.33 -8.97
CA GLY A 9 11.02 -10.31 -8.63
C GLY A 9 10.43 -8.96 -8.21
N ALA A 10 9.13 -8.91 -7.88
CA ALA A 10 8.46 -7.69 -7.47
C ALA A 10 8.29 -7.61 -5.95
N PHE A 11 8.12 -6.37 -5.46
CA PHE A 11 7.98 -6.07 -4.04
C PHE A 11 6.56 -5.66 -3.69
N PHE A 12 6.15 -5.92 -2.44
CA PHE A 12 4.88 -5.48 -1.91
C PHE A 12 5.00 -4.94 -0.49
N VAL A 13 4.08 -4.05 -0.14
CA VAL A 13 3.85 -3.58 1.23
C VAL A 13 2.36 -3.68 1.52
N SER A 14 1.99 -4.36 2.60
CA SER A 14 0.58 -4.55 2.98
C SER A 14 0.36 -4.45 4.49
N ARG A 15 -0.90 -4.35 4.93
CA ARG A 15 -1.23 -4.42 6.35
C ARG A 15 -1.04 -5.84 6.86
N ALA A 16 -0.35 -5.99 7.97
CA ALA A 16 -0.41 -7.23 8.71
C ALA A 16 -1.79 -7.37 9.36
N LYS A 17 -2.33 -8.60 9.34
CA LYS A 17 -3.55 -8.93 10.06
C LYS A 17 -3.22 -9.05 11.55
N THR A 18 -4.10 -8.57 12.43
CA THR A 18 -3.92 -8.69 13.89
C THR A 18 -3.83 -10.14 14.36
N THR A 19 -4.50 -11.06 13.67
CA THR A 19 -4.46 -12.51 13.95
C THR A 19 -3.38 -13.24 13.15
N MET A 20 -2.41 -12.54 12.58
CA MET A 20 -1.34 -13.16 11.80
C MET A 20 -0.43 -13.93 12.74
N ASP A 21 -0.25 -15.22 12.47
CA ASP A 21 0.63 -16.10 13.23
C ASP A 21 2.00 -16.16 12.56
N TYR A 22 3.05 -15.86 13.33
CA TYR A 22 4.42 -15.72 12.83
C TYR A 22 5.46 -15.99 13.91
N THR A 23 6.64 -16.38 13.47
CA THR A 23 7.83 -16.52 14.33
C THR A 23 8.85 -15.47 13.93
N VAL A 24 9.43 -14.78 14.92
CA VAL A 24 10.50 -13.81 14.68
C VAL A 24 11.84 -14.53 14.56
N ILE A 25 12.58 -14.21 13.51
CA ILE A 25 13.90 -14.77 13.22
C ILE A 25 14.98 -13.77 13.66
N GLU A 26 14.75 -12.49 13.37
CA GLU A 26 15.71 -11.43 13.60
C GLU A 26 15.00 -10.12 13.96
N HIS A 27 15.65 -9.33 14.81
CA HIS A 27 15.24 -7.98 15.15
C HIS A 27 16.26 -6.99 14.58
N ASN A 28 15.78 -5.99 13.87
CA ASN A 28 16.58 -4.83 13.51
C ASN A 28 16.40 -3.74 14.59
N TYR A 29 17.45 -3.51 15.38
CA TYR A 29 17.45 -2.48 16.42
C TYR A 29 17.89 -1.11 15.93
N ASN A 30 18.38 -1.01 14.68
CA ASN A 30 18.79 0.26 14.08
C ASN A 30 17.58 1.02 13.50
N ILE A 31 16.64 1.37 14.38
CA ILE A 31 15.45 2.15 14.05
C ILE A 31 15.42 3.45 14.84
N ASP A 32 14.98 4.53 14.19
CA ASP A 32 14.79 5.81 14.86
C ASP A 32 13.34 5.96 15.33
N LEU A 33 13.16 5.83 16.65
CA LEU A 33 11.87 5.92 17.33
C LEU A 33 11.23 7.31 17.24
N ARG A 34 12.01 8.36 16.95
CA ARG A 34 11.51 9.75 16.82
C ARG A 34 10.59 9.91 15.62
N PHE A 35 10.74 9.07 14.60
CA PHE A 35 9.90 9.08 13.40
C PHE A 35 8.72 8.11 13.49
N GLY A 36 8.27 7.74 14.70
CA GLY A 36 7.10 6.89 14.91
C GLY A 36 7.37 5.38 14.74
N LEU A 37 8.55 4.96 14.27
CA LEU A 37 8.91 3.54 14.22
C LEU A 37 8.90 2.93 15.64
N LYS A 38 8.39 1.70 15.75
CA LYS A 38 8.30 0.94 17.01
C LYS A 38 9.03 -0.38 16.94
N SER A 39 9.02 -1.03 15.78
CA SER A 39 9.71 -2.30 15.57
C SER A 39 10.02 -2.53 14.11
N ASP A 40 11.11 -3.25 13.86
CA ASP A 40 11.48 -3.78 12.57
C ASP A 40 12.05 -5.20 12.76
N LYS A 41 11.41 -6.19 12.15
CA LYS A 41 11.68 -7.62 12.40
C LYS A 41 11.64 -8.40 11.10
N THR A 42 12.47 -9.43 11.00
CA THR A 42 12.34 -10.47 9.97
C THR A 42 11.61 -11.67 10.57
N ILE A 43 10.58 -12.16 9.89
CA ILE A 43 9.65 -13.18 10.38
C ILE A 43 9.44 -14.30 9.34
N PHE A 44 9.06 -15.48 9.81
CA PHE A 44 8.38 -16.49 8.99
C PHE A 44 6.91 -16.56 9.40
N LEU A 45 6.01 -16.81 8.44
CA LEU A 45 4.62 -17.11 8.78
C LEU A 45 4.57 -18.50 9.45
N ALA A 46 3.89 -18.58 10.59
CA ALA A 46 3.79 -19.81 11.39
C ALA A 46 2.45 -20.54 11.19
N GLY A 47 1.41 -19.84 10.72
CA GLY A 47 0.10 -20.44 10.49
C GLY A 47 0.15 -21.56 9.42
N TYR A 48 -0.56 -22.67 9.66
CA TYR A 48 -0.49 -23.90 8.86
C TYR A 48 -0.65 -23.70 7.34
N LYS A 49 -1.61 -22.87 6.91
CA LYS A 49 -1.83 -22.58 5.48
C LYS A 49 -0.89 -21.48 4.99
N SER A 50 -0.69 -20.43 5.78
CA SER A 50 0.09 -19.26 5.40
C SER A 50 1.57 -19.59 5.19
N SER A 51 2.15 -20.43 6.04
CA SER A 51 3.56 -20.86 5.92
C SER A 51 3.80 -21.66 4.63
N LYS A 52 2.83 -22.46 4.20
CA LYS A 52 2.90 -23.20 2.94
C LYS A 52 2.71 -22.31 1.71
N LEU A 53 1.86 -21.28 1.83
CA LEU A 53 1.56 -20.35 0.74
C LEU A 53 2.64 -19.28 0.56
N TYR A 54 3.42 -19.00 1.60
CA TYR A 54 4.54 -18.07 1.58
C TYR A 54 5.63 -18.61 2.54
N PRO A 55 6.52 -19.47 2.03
CA PRO A 55 7.57 -20.11 2.84
C PRO A 55 8.81 -19.24 3.05
N ASP A 56 8.92 -18.10 2.35
CA ASP A 56 10.05 -17.18 2.45
C ASP A 56 9.96 -16.24 3.65
N PRO A 57 11.10 -15.68 4.12
CA PRO A 57 11.09 -14.67 5.16
C PRO A 57 10.38 -13.40 4.68
N LEU A 58 9.70 -12.75 5.62
CA LEU A 58 9.03 -11.46 5.44
C LEU A 58 9.55 -10.47 6.46
N ARG A 59 9.44 -9.19 6.15
CA ARG A 59 9.70 -8.09 7.06
C ARG A 59 8.41 -7.59 7.69
N LEU A 60 8.42 -7.45 9.01
CA LEU A 60 7.35 -6.88 9.81
C LEU A 60 7.80 -5.55 10.42
N VAL A 61 7.10 -4.47 10.06
CA VAL A 61 7.38 -3.12 10.55
C VAL A 61 6.20 -2.61 11.35
N GLU A 62 6.46 -2.14 12.57
CA GLU A 62 5.48 -1.46 13.41
C GLU A 62 5.79 0.05 13.43
N TYR A 63 4.79 0.85 13.09
CA TYR A 63 4.86 2.30 12.99
C TYR A 63 3.66 2.90 13.72
N TYR A 64 3.90 3.87 14.58
CA TYR A 64 2.85 4.60 15.26
C TYR A 64 2.63 5.94 14.55
N ASP A 65 1.40 6.15 14.08
CA ASP A 65 0.96 7.39 13.48
C ASP A 65 0.43 8.33 14.56
N ASP A 66 1.19 9.37 14.88
CA ASP A 66 0.88 10.36 15.90
C ASP A 66 -0.33 11.23 15.52
N GLN A 67 -0.56 11.45 14.23
CA GLN A 67 -1.66 12.28 13.74
C GLN A 67 -3.03 11.64 13.95
N ASN A 68 -3.08 10.31 13.81
CA ASN A 68 -4.31 9.53 13.88
C ASN A 68 -4.39 8.65 15.16
N ASP A 69 -3.41 8.75 16.06
CA ASP A 69 -3.28 7.96 17.28
C ASP A 69 -3.48 6.46 17.05
N ILE A 70 -2.74 5.90 16.08
CA ILE A 70 -2.92 4.50 15.67
C ILE A 70 -1.59 3.77 15.47
N LEU A 71 -1.51 2.56 16.01
CA LEU A 71 -0.42 1.62 15.73
C LEU A 71 -0.69 0.88 14.42
N LEU A 72 0.26 0.99 13.52
CA LEU A 72 0.23 0.41 12.19
C LEU A 72 1.30 -0.69 12.06
N THR A 73 0.86 -1.93 11.81
CA THR A 73 1.76 -3.04 11.46
C THR A 73 1.72 -3.34 9.96
N PHE A 74 2.88 -3.38 9.33
CA PHE A 74 3.07 -3.65 7.91
C PHE A 74 3.86 -4.93 7.70
N VAL A 75 3.52 -5.67 6.63
CA VAL A 75 4.26 -6.83 6.17
C VAL A 75 4.71 -6.62 4.72
N SER A 76 5.98 -6.94 4.44
CA SER A 76 6.64 -6.70 3.16
C SER A 76 7.72 -7.75 2.87
N ASN A 77 8.00 -8.00 1.59
CA ASN A 77 9.18 -8.75 1.14
C ASN A 77 10.36 -7.82 0.77
N TYR A 78 10.24 -6.51 1.05
CA TYR A 78 11.25 -5.54 0.65
C TYR A 78 12.25 -5.27 1.79
N HIS A 79 13.42 -5.88 1.70
CA HIS A 79 14.44 -5.82 2.76
C HIS A 79 15.45 -4.68 2.57
N GLU A 80 15.61 -4.14 1.35
CA GLU A 80 16.66 -3.16 1.03
C GLU A 80 16.32 -1.72 1.47
N VAL A 81 15.03 -1.37 1.55
CA VAL A 81 14.59 -0.04 1.98
C VAL A 81 14.57 0.08 3.50
N SER A 82 14.55 1.29 4.03
CA SER A 82 14.38 1.50 5.47
C SER A 82 12.96 1.15 5.95
N ALA A 83 12.82 0.83 7.24
CA ALA A 83 11.51 0.59 7.84
C ALA A 83 10.58 1.81 7.73
N LEU A 84 11.15 3.02 7.77
CA LEU A 84 10.41 4.26 7.58
C LEU A 84 9.88 4.39 6.14
N GLU A 85 10.65 3.96 5.15
CA GLU A 85 10.20 3.94 3.76
C GLU A 85 9.05 2.95 3.54
N ILE A 86 9.05 1.79 4.22
CA ILE A 86 7.91 0.86 4.20
C ILE A 86 6.63 1.55 4.69
N ALA A 87 6.70 2.29 5.80
CA ALA A 87 5.56 3.05 6.32
C ALA A 87 5.10 4.14 5.32
N LYS A 88 6.05 4.87 4.71
CA LYS A 88 5.76 5.90 3.70
C LYS A 88 5.15 5.30 2.42
N LEU A 89 5.63 4.16 1.94
CA LEU A 89 5.06 3.45 0.79
C LEU A 89 3.60 3.09 1.03
N TYR A 90 3.27 2.61 2.24
CA TYR A 90 1.89 2.33 2.60
C TYR A 90 1.03 3.61 2.65
N ARG A 91 1.57 4.72 3.17
CA ARG A 91 0.89 6.03 3.15
C ARG A 91 0.59 6.50 1.72
N ASN A 92 1.55 6.38 0.81
CA ASN A 92 1.37 6.74 -0.61
C ASN A 92 0.28 5.87 -1.26
N ARG A 93 0.22 4.57 -0.93
CA ARG A 93 -0.85 3.67 -1.38
C ARG A 93 -2.23 4.16 -0.92
N TRP A 94 -2.34 4.64 0.32
CA TRP A 94 -3.60 5.18 0.83
C TRP A 94 -4.00 6.49 0.12
N GLN A 95 -3.04 7.37 -0.21
CA GLN A 95 -3.32 8.58 -1.00
C GLN A 95 -3.95 8.26 -2.36
N ILE A 96 -3.58 7.14 -2.99
CA ILE A 96 -4.21 6.68 -4.24
C ILE A 96 -5.69 6.34 -4.01
N GLU A 97 -6.03 5.67 -2.90
CA GLU A 97 -7.43 5.40 -2.55
C GLU A 97 -8.22 6.68 -2.29
N THR A 98 -7.61 7.65 -1.60
CA THR A 98 -8.20 8.98 -1.39
C THR A 98 -8.42 9.71 -2.72
N LEU A 99 -7.47 9.64 -3.64
CA LEU A 99 -7.61 10.19 -4.99
C LEU A 99 -8.78 9.54 -5.73
N PHE A 100 -8.90 8.22 -5.73
CA PHE A 100 -10.03 7.54 -6.39
C PHE A 100 -11.37 7.83 -5.73
N LYS A 101 -11.42 7.95 -4.40
CA LYS A 101 -12.62 8.40 -3.69
C LYS A 101 -13.01 9.80 -4.14
N TRP A 102 -12.03 10.71 -4.19
CA TRP A 102 -12.22 12.08 -4.63
C TRP A 102 -12.69 12.13 -6.09
N ILE A 103 -12.08 11.37 -7.01
CA ILE A 103 -12.49 11.30 -8.43
C ILE A 103 -13.94 10.84 -8.52
N LYS A 104 -14.31 9.73 -7.87
CA LYS A 104 -15.69 9.22 -7.90
C LYS A 104 -16.71 10.22 -7.34
N GLN A 105 -16.33 11.05 -6.38
CA GLN A 105 -17.21 12.06 -5.78
C GLN A 105 -17.35 13.33 -6.63
N ASN A 106 -16.31 13.74 -7.36
CA ASN A 106 -16.26 15.03 -8.03
C ASN A 106 -16.35 14.93 -9.57
N LEU A 107 -16.14 13.75 -10.14
CA LEU A 107 -16.23 13.54 -11.58
C LEU A 107 -17.70 13.44 -12.00
N THR A 108 -18.29 14.58 -12.35
CA THR A 108 -19.65 14.63 -12.90
C THR A 108 -19.63 14.58 -14.42
N ILE A 109 -19.99 13.43 -15.00
CA ILE A 109 -20.19 13.31 -16.45
C ILE A 109 -21.61 13.81 -16.77
N LYS A 110 -21.74 15.06 -17.22
CA LYS A 110 -23.05 15.69 -17.47
C LYS A 110 -23.83 15.06 -18.62
N LYS A 111 -23.14 14.56 -19.65
CA LYS A 111 -23.77 13.92 -20.81
C LYS A 111 -22.79 12.93 -21.43
N LEU A 112 -23.24 11.69 -21.62
CA LEU A 112 -22.50 10.70 -22.41
C LEU A 112 -22.82 10.95 -23.90
N LEU A 113 -21.78 11.10 -24.73
CA LEU A 113 -21.92 11.30 -26.18
C LEU A 113 -22.19 10.00 -26.96
N GLY A 114 -22.21 8.86 -26.26
CA GLY A 114 -22.51 7.54 -26.82
C GLY A 114 -22.85 6.56 -25.69
N GLN A 115 -23.66 5.54 -26.00
CA GLN A 115 -24.14 4.54 -25.02
C GLN A 115 -23.45 3.18 -25.14
N SER A 116 -22.55 2.98 -26.11
CA SER A 116 -21.76 1.75 -26.18
C SER A 116 -20.75 1.70 -25.04
N GLU A 117 -20.43 0.50 -24.58
CA GLU A 117 -19.45 0.27 -23.50
C GLU A 117 -18.11 0.97 -23.80
N ASN A 118 -17.61 0.85 -25.03
CA ASN A 118 -16.39 1.54 -25.45
C ASN A 118 -16.51 3.07 -25.38
N ALA A 119 -17.63 3.65 -25.80
CA ALA A 119 -17.82 5.10 -25.73
C ALA A 119 -17.85 5.58 -24.26
N VAL A 120 -18.49 4.82 -23.38
CA VAL A 120 -18.52 5.11 -21.94
C VAL A 120 -17.11 5.01 -21.33
N ASN A 121 -16.38 3.93 -21.63
CA ASN A 121 -15.01 3.73 -21.15
C ASN A 121 -14.08 4.87 -21.59
N ILE A 122 -14.12 5.23 -22.88
CA ILE A 122 -13.32 6.34 -23.41
C ILE A 122 -13.67 7.66 -22.71
N HIS A 123 -14.96 7.97 -22.50
CA HIS A 123 -15.35 9.19 -21.80
C HIS A 123 -14.85 9.23 -20.35
N ILE A 124 -14.89 8.10 -19.64
CA ILE A 124 -14.35 8.01 -18.27
C ILE A 124 -12.83 8.26 -18.29
N TRP A 125 -12.09 7.62 -19.20
CA TRP A 125 -10.65 7.82 -19.32
C TRP A 125 -10.28 9.26 -19.64
N VAL A 126 -10.96 9.88 -20.62
CA VAL A 126 -10.74 11.28 -20.98
C VAL A 126 -11.05 12.22 -19.82
N ALA A 127 -12.13 11.97 -19.08
CA ALA A 127 -12.51 12.77 -17.92
C ALA A 127 -11.46 12.68 -16.79
N ILE A 128 -10.94 11.48 -16.52
CA ILE A 128 -9.85 11.26 -15.55
C ILE A 128 -8.58 11.99 -16.00
N CYS A 129 -8.15 11.81 -17.25
CA CYS A 129 -6.96 12.49 -17.79
C CYS A 129 -7.08 14.02 -17.73
N THR A 130 -8.23 14.57 -18.15
CA THR A 130 -8.49 16.01 -18.10
C THR A 130 -8.43 16.52 -16.66
N TYR A 131 -9.02 15.77 -15.72
CA TYR A 131 -8.99 16.13 -14.32
C TYR A 131 -7.56 16.15 -13.76
N LEU A 132 -6.76 15.12 -14.05
CA LEU A 132 -5.35 15.05 -13.62
C LEU A 132 -4.53 16.22 -14.16
N ILE A 133 -4.74 16.61 -15.42
CA ILE A 133 -4.07 17.78 -16.02
C ILE A 133 -4.48 19.07 -15.30
N VAL A 134 -5.77 19.28 -15.04
CA VAL A 134 -6.26 20.48 -14.33
C VAL A 134 -5.74 20.54 -12.90
N ALA A 135 -5.72 19.41 -12.19
CA ALA A 135 -5.17 19.32 -10.84
C ALA A 135 -3.66 19.64 -10.84
N HIS A 136 -2.90 19.12 -11.80
CA HIS A 136 -1.47 19.40 -11.94
C HIS A 136 -1.20 20.90 -12.21
N VAL A 137 -1.99 21.53 -13.08
CA VAL A 137 -1.85 22.97 -13.38
C VAL A 137 -2.19 23.84 -12.18
N LYS A 138 -3.21 23.48 -11.38
CA LYS A 138 -3.61 24.22 -10.17
C LYS A 138 -2.64 24.07 -8.99
N MET A 139 -1.77 23.06 -9.00
CA MET A 139 -0.78 22.83 -7.94
C MET A 139 0.55 23.58 -8.18
N LYS A 140 0.68 24.31 -9.29
CA LYS A 140 1.71 25.33 -9.51
C LYS A 140 1.21 26.69 -9.07
#